data_AF-A0A7J6PIG0-F1
#
_entry.id   AF-A0A7J6PIG0-F1
#
_cell.length_a   1.000
_cell.length_b   1.000
_cell.length_c   1.000
_cell.angle_alpha   90.00
_cell.angle_beta   90.00
_cell.angle_gamma   90.00
#
_symmetry.space_group_name_H-M   'P 1'
#
loop_
_entity.id
_entity.type
_entity.pdbx_description
1 polymer ?
#
loop_
_entity_poly.entity_id
_entity_poly.type
_entity_poly.pdbx_seq_one_letter_code
_entity_poly.pdbx_strand_id
1 'polypeptide(L)'
;MSEESPCVDEKRGELIVTEQLLRSQLAAQEQGESRGVWDAEGCKVTVTSRSGKALQSIAPNRRDLNLEEALYLAERGSLVVDGLGVEDLWRLLERMGQKAVDAYLVYANLKRAGYDVQRGKGI
;
A
#
# COMPACT_ATOMS: atom_id res chain seq x y z
N MET A 1 14.14 60.11 8.20
CA MET A 1 14.97 58.94 8.55
C MET A 1 14.05 57.74 8.42
N SER A 2 14.31 56.88 7.43
CA SER A 2 13.40 55.83 6.99
C SER A 2 13.51 54.61 7.90
N GLU A 3 12.38 54.10 8.37
CA GLU A 3 12.27 52.78 9.01
C GLU A 3 12.08 51.74 7.90
N GLU A 4 13.07 50.88 7.67
CA GLU A 4 12.94 49.69 6.84
C GLU A 4 12.47 48.51 7.71
N SER A 5 11.23 48.07 7.48
CA SER A 5 10.71 46.81 8.01
C SER A 5 11.27 45.63 7.20
N PRO A 6 11.82 44.58 7.82
CA PRO A 6 12.23 43.38 7.08
C PRO A 6 10.98 42.55 6.73
N CYS A 7 10.75 42.38 5.43
CA CYS A 7 9.77 41.47 4.86
C CYS A 7 10.25 40.03 5.08
N VAL A 8 9.64 39.30 6.02
CA VAL A 8 10.05 37.92 6.36
C VAL A 8 9.28 36.92 5.50
N ASP A 9 9.98 36.39 4.50
CA ASP A 9 9.97 35.04 3.90
C ASP A 9 8.90 33.99 4.34
N GLU A 10 7.60 34.27 4.22
CA GLU A 10 6.54 33.26 4.45
C GLU A 10 6.43 32.19 3.34
N LYS A 11 7.04 32.40 2.17
CA LYS A 11 6.91 31.47 1.02
C LYS A 11 7.83 30.25 1.08
N ARG A 12 8.79 30.21 2.01
CA ARG A 12 9.78 29.13 2.10
C ARG A 12 9.21 27.87 2.75
N GLY A 13 8.24 27.99 3.65
CA GLY A 13 7.65 26.85 4.37
C GLY A 13 6.77 25.96 3.48
N GLU A 14 5.89 26.56 2.67
CA GLU A 14 4.96 25.80 1.81
C GLU A 14 5.67 25.06 0.66
N LEU A 15 6.75 25.64 0.11
CA LEU A 15 7.52 25.03 -0.97
C LEU A 15 8.25 23.76 -0.50
N ILE A 16 8.78 23.74 0.74
CA ILE A 16 9.50 22.58 1.28
C ILE A 16 8.53 21.42 1.52
N VAL A 17 7.32 21.70 1.99
CA VAL A 17 6.30 20.68 2.24
C VAL A 17 5.81 20.08 0.92
N THR A 18 5.54 20.90 -0.08
CA THR A 18 5.11 20.42 -1.40
C THR A 18 6.20 19.64 -2.12
N GLU A 19 7.45 20.07 -2.07
CA GLU A 19 8.56 19.35 -2.72
C GLU A 19 8.88 18.02 -2.03
N GLN A 20 8.81 17.95 -0.68
CA GLN A 20 8.93 16.69 0.05
C GLN A 20 7.76 15.74 -0.24
N LEU A 21 6.53 16.27 -0.31
CA LEU A 21 5.35 15.48 -0.65
C LEU A 21 5.45 14.93 -2.08
N LEU A 22 5.89 15.76 -3.03
CA LEU A 22 6.11 15.37 -4.42
C LEU A 22 7.21 14.32 -4.52
N ARG A 23 8.31 14.46 -3.76
CA ARG A 23 9.40 13.47 -3.71
C ARG A 23 8.95 12.17 -3.07
N SER A 24 8.11 12.19 -2.04
CA SER A 24 7.51 10.98 -1.48
C SER A 24 6.54 10.30 -2.45
N GLN A 25 5.74 11.08 -3.19
CA GLN A 25 4.85 10.55 -4.22
C GLN A 25 5.63 10.00 -5.42
N LEU A 26 6.67 10.69 -5.86
CA LEU A 26 7.58 10.23 -6.92
C LEU A 26 8.40 9.02 -6.46
N ALA A 27 8.86 8.96 -5.20
CA ALA A 27 9.54 7.78 -4.66
C ALA A 27 8.59 6.58 -4.51
N ALA A 28 7.30 6.80 -4.23
CA ALA A 28 6.28 5.76 -4.31
C ALA A 28 6.07 5.30 -5.76
N GLN A 29 6.09 6.24 -6.72
CA GLN A 29 5.98 5.96 -8.15
C GLN A 29 7.20 5.21 -8.72
N GLU A 30 8.42 5.56 -8.27
CA GLU A 30 9.69 4.93 -8.66
C GLU A 30 9.92 3.57 -7.99
N GLN A 31 9.18 3.23 -6.93
CA GLN A 31 9.24 1.90 -6.31
C GLN A 31 8.60 0.79 -7.16
N GLY A 32 7.99 1.15 -8.29
CA GLY A 32 7.33 0.21 -9.18
C GLY A 32 6.04 -0.25 -8.53
N GLU A 33 4.95 0.44 -8.86
CA GLU A 33 3.63 0.06 -8.40
C GLU A 33 3.17 -1.17 -9.17
N SER A 34 3.02 -2.30 -8.47
CA SER A 34 2.26 -3.40 -9.06
C SER A 34 0.79 -3.00 -9.15
N ARG A 35 0.10 -3.46 -10.18
CA ARG A 35 -1.34 -3.24 -10.34
C ARG A 35 -2.09 -4.55 -10.30
N GLY A 36 -3.29 -4.54 -9.75
CA GLY A 36 -4.18 -5.67 -9.75
C GLY A 36 -5.64 -5.27 -9.84
N VAL A 37 -6.48 -6.24 -10.18
CA VAL A 37 -7.93 -6.08 -10.27
C VAL A 37 -8.56 -6.98 -9.21
N TRP A 38 -9.55 -6.45 -8.49
CA TRP A 38 -10.32 -7.22 -7.53
C TRP A 38 -11.29 -8.17 -8.25
N ASP A 39 -11.24 -9.44 -7.87
CA ASP A 39 -12.18 -10.49 -8.25
C ASP A 39 -13.08 -10.78 -7.05
N ALA A 40 -14.33 -10.33 -7.15
CA ALA A 40 -15.33 -10.48 -6.10
C ALA A 40 -15.82 -11.93 -5.95
N GLU A 41 -15.81 -12.73 -7.02
CA GLU A 41 -16.23 -14.14 -6.96
C GLU A 41 -15.16 -14.99 -6.28
N GLY A 42 -13.89 -14.73 -6.61
CA GLY A 42 -12.75 -15.41 -6.00
C GLY A 42 -12.28 -14.82 -4.67
N CYS A 43 -12.84 -13.69 -4.22
CA CYS A 43 -12.39 -12.90 -3.06
C CYS A 43 -10.86 -12.66 -3.05
N LYS A 44 -10.32 -12.28 -4.21
CA LYS A 44 -8.87 -12.19 -4.45
C LYS A 44 -8.52 -11.01 -5.35
N VAL A 45 -7.27 -10.56 -5.30
CA VAL A 45 -6.73 -9.60 -6.27
C VAL A 45 -5.87 -10.33 -7.29
N THR A 46 -6.19 -10.16 -8.57
CA THR A 46 -5.39 -10.65 -9.69
C THR A 46 -4.43 -9.57 -10.14
N VAL A 47 -3.13 -9.80 -9.97
CA VAL A 47 -2.08 -8.87 -10.38
C VAL A 47 -1.98 -8.84 -11.91
N THR A 48 -2.24 -7.67 -12.48
CA THR A 48 -2.23 -7.40 -13.93
C THR A 48 -0.92 -6.80 -14.41
N SER A 49 -0.23 -6.03 -13.55
CA SER A 49 1.09 -5.47 -13.84
C SER A 49 2.04 -5.74 -12.69
N ARG A 50 3.22 -6.26 -13.02
CA ARG A 50 4.29 -6.53 -12.05
C ARG A 50 5.41 -5.54 -12.26
N SER A 51 5.26 -4.38 -11.65
CA SER A 51 6.38 -3.47 -11.45
C SER A 51 6.70 -3.41 -9.95
N GLY A 52 7.98 -3.31 -9.60
CA GLY A 52 8.43 -3.19 -8.21
C GLY A 52 8.92 -4.46 -7.51
N LYS A 53 9.85 -4.27 -6.58
CA LYS A 53 10.55 -5.33 -5.84
C LYS A 53 9.70 -5.98 -4.74
N ALA A 54 8.76 -5.22 -4.16
CA ALA A 54 7.94 -5.69 -3.05
C ALA A 54 6.99 -6.83 -3.44
N LEU A 55 6.36 -6.74 -4.61
CA LEU A 55 5.53 -7.83 -5.14
C LEU A 55 6.37 -9.07 -5.46
N GLN A 56 7.58 -8.90 -5.99
CA GLN A 56 8.49 -10.01 -6.27
C GLN A 56 8.94 -10.73 -4.99
N SER A 57 9.07 -10.03 -3.87
CA SER A 57 9.43 -10.65 -2.59
C SER A 57 8.28 -11.40 -1.92
N ILE A 58 7.04 -10.94 -2.10
CA ILE A 58 5.87 -11.47 -1.37
C ILE A 58 5.12 -12.52 -2.20
N ALA A 59 5.08 -12.35 -3.52
CA ALA A 59 4.36 -13.21 -4.44
C ALA A 59 5.16 -13.42 -5.76
N PRO A 60 6.40 -13.95 -5.70
CA PRO A 60 7.28 -14.05 -6.87
C PRO A 60 6.63 -14.75 -8.06
N ASN A 61 5.86 -15.82 -7.81
CA ASN A 61 5.25 -16.65 -8.84
C ASN A 61 3.71 -16.66 -8.80
N ARG A 62 3.08 -15.91 -7.90
CA ARG A 62 1.61 -15.90 -7.75
C ARG A 62 1.01 -14.66 -8.39
N ARG A 63 0.08 -14.85 -9.33
CA ARG A 63 -0.73 -13.75 -9.88
C ARG A 63 -1.90 -13.41 -8.97
N ASP A 64 -2.34 -14.38 -8.17
CA ASP A 64 -3.50 -14.25 -7.32
C ASP A 64 -3.05 -14.01 -5.87
N LEU A 65 -3.43 -12.86 -5.33
CA LEU A 65 -3.23 -12.45 -3.96
C LEU A 65 -4.54 -12.62 -3.20
N ASN A 66 -4.49 -13.23 -2.03
CA ASN A 66 -5.62 -13.19 -1.10
C ASN A 66 -5.83 -11.75 -0.62
N LEU A 67 -7.02 -11.47 -0.08
CA LEU A 67 -7.36 -10.13 0.41
C LEU A 67 -6.35 -9.60 1.44
N GLU A 68 -5.84 -10.45 2.34
CA GLU A 68 -4.85 -10.08 3.35
C GLU A 68 -3.49 -9.69 2.72
N GLU A 69 -3.06 -10.44 1.71
CA GLU A 69 -1.81 -10.18 0.97
C GLU A 69 -1.93 -8.88 0.17
N ALA A 70 -3.07 -8.68 -0.48
CA ALA A 70 -3.36 -7.48 -1.26
C ALA A 70 -3.47 -6.23 -0.39
N LEU A 71 -4.19 -6.30 0.73
CA LEU A 71 -4.33 -5.20 1.68
C LEU A 71 -2.96 -4.80 2.25
N TYR A 72 -2.15 -5.77 2.64
CA TYR A 72 -0.80 -5.50 3.13
C TYR A 72 0.08 -4.79 2.10
N LEU A 73 0.04 -5.25 0.84
CA LEU A 73 0.82 -4.63 -0.25
C LEU A 73 0.31 -3.22 -0.58
N ALA A 74 -1.01 -3.00 -0.52
CA ALA A 74 -1.63 -1.70 -0.76
C ALA A 74 -1.28 -0.70 0.35
N GLU A 75 -1.30 -1.10 1.63
CA GLU A 75 -0.84 -0.27 2.75
C GLU A 75 0.62 0.17 2.61
N ARG A 76 1.45 -0.65 1.96
CA ARG A 76 2.87 -0.36 1.72
C ARG A 76 3.12 0.45 0.45
N GLY A 77 2.07 0.85 -0.27
CA GLY A 77 2.17 1.53 -1.57
C GLY A 77 2.77 0.66 -2.68
N SER A 78 2.83 -0.65 -2.47
CA SER A 78 3.45 -1.61 -3.40
C SER A 78 2.46 -2.23 -4.39
N LEU A 79 1.15 -2.08 -4.12
CA LEU A 79 0.07 -2.57 -4.97
C LEU A 79 -1.03 -1.51 -5.07
N VAL A 80 -1.42 -1.19 -6.30
CA VAL A 80 -2.63 -0.44 -6.59
C VAL A 80 -3.68 -1.42 -7.07
N VAL A 81 -4.87 -1.37 -6.47
CA VAL A 81 -6.02 -2.18 -6.90
C VAL A 81 -6.97 -1.29 -7.69
N ASP A 82 -7.21 -1.63 -8.94
CA ASP A 82 -8.05 -0.81 -9.82
C ASP A 82 -9.46 -0.69 -9.25
N GLY A 83 -9.88 0.54 -8.96
CA GLY A 83 -11.21 0.86 -8.44
C GLY A 83 -11.40 0.63 -6.94
N LEU A 84 -10.37 0.21 -6.19
CA LEU A 84 -10.45 0.03 -4.74
C LEU A 84 -9.29 0.71 -4.02
N GLY A 85 -9.62 1.58 -3.05
CA GLY A 85 -8.65 2.12 -2.11
C GLY A 85 -8.30 1.15 -0.98
N VAL A 86 -7.29 1.49 -0.19
CA VAL A 86 -6.92 0.75 1.03
C VAL A 86 -8.11 0.66 2.00
N GLU A 87 -8.90 1.73 2.13
CA GLU A 87 -10.10 1.74 2.96
C GLU A 87 -11.18 0.76 2.48
N ASP A 88 -11.32 0.59 1.16
CA ASP A 88 -12.30 -0.35 0.60
C ASP A 88 -11.86 -1.80 0.83
N LEU A 89 -10.57 -2.09 0.72
CA LEU A 89 -10.00 -3.40 1.05
C LEU A 89 -10.19 -3.73 2.55
N TRP A 90 -10.05 -2.75 3.43
CA TRP A 90 -10.37 -2.89 4.85
C TRP A 90 -11.85 -3.22 5.08
N ARG A 91 -12.77 -2.50 4.44
CA ARG A 91 -14.22 -2.79 4.54
C ARG A 91 -14.57 -4.18 4.00
N LEU A 92 -13.90 -4.63 2.95
CA LEU A 92 -14.07 -6.00 2.44
C LEU A 92 -13.62 -7.03 3.48
N LEU A 93 -12.52 -6.78 4.17
CA LEU A 93 -12.00 -7.66 5.23
C LEU A 93 -12.95 -7.71 6.43
N GLU A 94 -13.47 -6.56 6.86
CA GLU A 94 -14.47 -6.46 7.93
C GLU A 94 -15.76 -7.23 7.58
N ARG A 95 -16.21 -7.15 6.33
CA ARG A 95 -17.37 -7.90 5.82
C ARG A 95 -17.18 -9.42 5.86
N MET A 96 -15.94 -9.91 5.76
CA MET A 96 -15.62 -11.33 5.92
C MET A 96 -15.66 -11.78 7.39
N GLY A 97 -15.73 -10.84 8.34
CA GLY A 97 -15.92 -11.07 9.77
C GLY A 97 -14.64 -11.00 10.59
N GLN A 98 -14.80 -11.00 11.92
CA GLN A 98 -13.72 -10.77 12.88
C GLN A 98 -12.51 -11.72 12.70
N LYS A 99 -12.75 -12.99 12.35
CA LYS A 99 -11.66 -13.95 12.11
C LYS A 99 -10.74 -13.54 10.96
N ALA A 100 -11.28 -12.92 9.90
CA ALA A 100 -10.47 -12.44 8.78
C ALA A 100 -9.63 -11.22 9.19
N VAL A 101 -10.23 -10.31 9.97
CA VAL A 101 -9.52 -9.17 10.57
C VAL A 101 -8.36 -9.63 11.46
N ASP A 102 -8.61 -10.57 12.38
CA ASP A 102 -7.59 -11.09 13.27
C ASP A 102 -6.46 -11.79 12.49
N ALA A 103 -6.82 -12.58 11.48
CA ALA A 103 -5.85 -13.25 10.61
C ALA A 103 -4.95 -12.25 9.87
N TYR A 104 -5.53 -11.16 9.36
CA TYR A 104 -4.77 -10.08 8.74
C TYR A 104 -3.83 -9.39 9.73
N LEU A 105 -4.28 -9.07 10.94
CA LEU A 105 -3.44 -8.40 11.94
C LEU A 105 -2.22 -9.27 12.30
N VAL A 106 -2.42 -10.58 12.48
CA VAL A 106 -1.33 -11.53 12.72
C VAL A 106 -0.40 -11.60 11.51
N TYR A 107 -0.95 -11.76 10.30
CA TYR A 107 -0.19 -11.80 9.05
C TYR A 107 0.68 -10.54 8.87
N ALA A 108 0.09 -9.36 9.02
CA ALA A 108 0.76 -8.08 8.84
C ALA A 108 1.87 -7.87 9.89
N ASN A 109 1.63 -8.25 11.15
CA ASN A 109 2.63 -8.18 12.21
C ASN A 109 3.84 -9.07 11.90
N LEU A 110 3.60 -10.33 11.49
CA LEU A 110 4.67 -11.26 11.15
C LEU A 110 5.47 -10.80 9.90
N LYS A 111 4.79 -10.32 8.85
CA LYS A 111 5.46 -9.77 7.66
C LYS A 111 6.29 -8.53 7.98
N ARG A 112 5.79 -7.61 8.82
CA ARG A 112 6.55 -6.43 9.28
C ARG A 112 7.77 -6.82 10.12
N ALA A 113 7.70 -7.93 10.85
CA ALA A 113 8.83 -8.50 11.58
C ALA A 113 9.83 -9.26 10.69
N GLY A 114 9.59 -9.33 9.37
CA GLY A 114 10.50 -9.93 8.39
C GLY A 114 10.31 -11.43 8.17
N TYR A 115 9.26 -12.04 8.73
CA TYR A 115 8.95 -13.45 8.48
C TYR A 115 8.32 -13.65 7.10
N ASP A 116 8.72 -14.72 6.40
CA ASP A 116 8.02 -15.13 5.19
C ASP A 116 6.75 -15.92 5.53
N VAL A 117 5.63 -15.21 5.69
CA VAL A 117 4.32 -15.81 5.92
C VAL A 117 3.60 -16.08 4.61
N GLN A 118 3.06 -17.29 4.47
CA GLN A 118 2.16 -17.65 3.39
C GLN A 118 0.92 -18.31 3.99
N ARG A 119 -0.25 -18.10 3.36
CA ARG A 119 -1.46 -18.80 3.78
C ARG A 119 -1.26 -20.30 3.56
N GLY A 120 -1.28 -21.06 4.66
CA GLY A 120 -1.21 -22.52 4.57
C GLY A 120 -2.38 -23.06 3.76
N LYS A 121 -2.12 -24.02 2.86
CA LYS A 121 -3.18 -24.86 2.31
C LYS A 121 -3.72 -25.67 3.50
N GLY A 122 -4.97 -25.42 3.88
CA GLY A 122 -5.64 -26.22 4.91
C GLY A 122 -5.49 -27.70 4.57
N ILE A 123 -5.15 -28.48 5.59
CA ILE A 123 -5.12 -29.94 5.54
C ILE A 123 -6.56 -30.47 5.48
#